data_AF-A0A914J229-F1
#
_entry.id   AF-A0A914J229-F1
#
_cell.length_a   1.000
_cell.length_b   1.000
_cell.length_c   1.000
_cell.angle_alpha   90.00
_cell.angle_beta   90.00
_cell.angle_gamma   90.00
#
_symmetry.space_group_name_H-M   'P 1'
#
loop_
_entity.id
_entity.type
_entity.pdbx_description
1 polymer ?
#
loop_
_entity_poly.entity_id
_entity_poly.type
_entity_poly.pdbx_seq_one_letter_code
_entity_poly.pdbx_strand_id
1 'polypeptide(L)'
;MDVLNIKTSPRTTKVVSFANDCCKFENPLKLKGYTEKYLKIKGNYLQSYKFFDEYKNEIQRLFECGTGIIERVDSSKFAQDQRHKLCVHTRVGDFIPDKLLESKKEFVEPAVKYVFEYLAKKLGKEKVVLGIFGDDQKFMKNLNFSEIPFSYIYGPSMRLRCDDFCLVSRHCDSFLMTASGSTFAWWMAYLMKNENAPIFYNSITSDFGNFSKDIHDFDIFPKEWIKLGLSKETGQIFEEKQWWYQRHGLKPDIDLS
;
A
#
# COMPACT_ATOMS: atom_id res chain seq x y z
N MET A 1 -24.76 7.26 15.84
CA MET A 1 -23.35 7.65 15.79
C MET A 1 -23.30 9.15 15.98
N ASP A 2 -22.95 9.61 17.18
CA ASP A 2 -22.81 11.04 17.44
C ASP A 2 -21.51 11.54 16.84
N VAL A 3 -21.61 12.35 15.79
CA VAL A 3 -20.48 13.04 15.19
C VAL A 3 -20.07 14.16 16.13
N LEU A 4 -18.95 13.99 16.82
CA LEU A 4 -18.34 15.03 17.66
C LEU A 4 -18.11 16.29 16.81
N ASN A 5 -18.84 17.36 17.12
CA ASN A 5 -18.73 18.63 16.44
C ASN A 5 -17.41 19.30 16.86
N ILE A 6 -16.40 19.28 15.97
CA ILE A 6 -14.99 19.65 16.23
C ILE A 6 -14.80 21.14 16.64
N LYS A 7 -15.85 21.97 16.57
CA LYS A 7 -15.73 23.42 16.81
C LYS A 7 -15.63 23.83 18.28
N THR A 8 -15.95 22.97 19.24
CA THR A 8 -15.72 23.25 20.67
C THR A 8 -15.09 22.04 21.33
N SER A 9 -13.79 22.13 21.62
CA SER A 9 -13.13 21.11 22.45
C SER A 9 -13.84 21.10 23.80
N PRO A 10 -14.30 19.95 24.32
CA PRO A 10 -14.83 19.87 25.67
C PRO A 10 -13.86 20.54 26.65
N ARG A 11 -14.37 21.27 27.67
CA ARG A 11 -13.54 22.01 28.66
C ARG A 11 -12.50 21.12 29.37
N THR A 12 -12.63 19.80 29.30
CA THR A 12 -11.74 18.78 29.85
C THR A 12 -10.83 18.12 28.82
N THR A 13 -10.54 18.78 27.69
CA THR A 13 -9.66 18.24 26.64
C THR A 13 -8.24 18.75 26.81
N LYS A 14 -7.25 17.85 26.78
CA LYS A 14 -5.84 18.21 26.68
C LYS A 14 -5.29 17.90 25.30
N VAL A 15 -4.51 18.82 24.76
CA VAL A 15 -3.77 18.59 23.52
C VAL A 15 -2.46 17.90 23.88
N VAL A 16 -2.17 16.78 23.23
CA VAL A 16 -0.96 15.98 23.48
C VAL A 16 -0.25 15.67 22.18
N SER A 17 1.08 15.80 22.18
CA SER A 17 1.89 15.44 21.02
C SER A 17 2.15 13.92 21.01
N PHE A 18 1.86 13.27 19.89
CA PHE A 18 1.97 11.82 19.73
C PHE A 18 2.18 11.49 18.26
N ALA A 19 3.09 10.57 17.94
CA ALA A 19 3.51 10.20 16.60
C ALA A 19 3.91 11.43 15.76
N ASN A 20 4.85 12.24 16.26
CA ASN A 20 5.33 13.42 15.55
C ASN A 20 6.28 13.08 14.40
N ASP A 21 6.99 11.95 14.50
CA ASP A 21 7.78 11.46 13.38
C ASP A 21 6.83 10.75 12.42
N CYS A 22 6.83 11.14 11.15
CA CYS A 22 6.13 10.37 10.12
C CYS A 22 6.62 8.94 10.24
N CYS A 23 5.66 8.02 10.23
CA CYS A 23 5.94 6.70 9.69
C CYS A 23 6.78 5.79 10.61
N LYS A 24 7.03 6.25 11.84
CA LYS A 24 7.56 5.51 12.98
C LYS A 24 6.43 5.18 13.97
N PHE A 25 6.44 3.96 14.50
CA PHE A 25 5.50 3.60 15.55
C PHE A 25 5.90 4.27 16.87
N GLU A 26 4.92 4.85 17.56
CA GLU A 26 5.08 5.32 18.93
C GLU A 26 4.05 4.63 19.81
N ASN A 27 4.47 3.98 20.90
CA ASN A 27 3.57 3.14 21.69
C ASN A 27 2.45 3.97 22.35
N PRO A 28 1.15 3.73 22.03
CA PRO A 28 0.02 4.45 22.63
C PRO A 28 -0.04 4.35 24.16
N LEU A 29 0.61 3.35 24.78
CA LEU A 29 0.67 3.21 26.23
C LEU A 29 1.28 4.42 26.94
N LYS A 30 2.13 5.22 26.27
CA LYS A 30 2.66 6.47 26.85
C LYS A 30 1.56 7.49 27.19
N LEU A 31 0.38 7.36 26.57
CA LEU A 31 -0.77 8.21 26.82
C LEU A 31 -1.57 7.80 28.07
N LYS A 32 -1.28 6.64 28.69
CA LYS A 32 -2.00 6.18 29.89
C LYS A 32 -1.83 7.08 31.12
N GLY A 33 -0.77 7.90 31.16
CA GLY A 33 -0.50 8.80 32.28
C GLY A 33 -1.38 10.06 32.32
N TYR A 34 -2.16 10.33 31.28
CA TYR A 34 -3.07 11.46 31.24
C TYR A 34 -4.37 11.15 31.98
N THR A 35 -4.79 12.06 32.87
CA THR A 35 -6.01 11.92 33.68
C THR A 35 -7.22 12.62 33.07
N GLU A 36 -7.02 13.36 31.98
CA GLU A 36 -8.06 14.11 31.30
C GLU A 36 -9.04 13.19 30.56
N LYS A 37 -10.33 13.52 30.60
CA LYS A 37 -11.40 12.71 29.98
C LYS A 37 -11.23 12.55 28.47
N TYR A 38 -10.67 13.56 27.81
CA TYR A 38 -10.45 13.56 26.36
C TYR A 38 -9.04 14.04 26.05
N LEU A 39 -8.37 13.32 25.15
CA LEU A 39 -7.11 13.74 24.57
C LEU A 39 -7.32 14.13 23.11
N LYS A 40 -6.79 15.29 22.73
CA LYS A 40 -6.66 15.70 21.32
C LYS A 40 -5.23 15.41 20.89
N ILE A 41 -5.07 14.41 20.03
CA ILE A 41 -3.78 14.04 19.48
C ILE A 41 -3.33 15.08 18.45
N LYS A 42 -2.13 15.61 18.65
CA LYS A 42 -1.38 16.38 17.64
C LYS A 42 -0.23 15.49 17.16
N GLY A 43 -0.40 14.86 16.00
CA GLY A 43 0.56 13.95 15.40
C GLY A 43 0.67 14.14 13.89
N ASN A 44 1.64 13.45 13.28
CA ASN A 44 1.94 13.49 11.86
C ASN A 44 1.58 12.16 11.20
N TYR A 45 0.49 12.17 10.43
CA TYR A 45 0.01 11.11 9.53
C TYR A 45 -0.38 9.74 10.13
N LEU A 46 0.21 9.30 11.26
CA LEU A 46 -0.04 7.99 11.89
C LEU A 46 0.17 6.80 10.93
N GLN A 47 1.13 6.92 10.01
CA GLN A 47 1.36 5.97 8.92
C GLN A 47 2.28 4.81 9.33
N SER A 48 1.97 4.13 10.43
CA SER A 48 2.66 2.88 10.79
C SER A 48 1.67 1.72 10.85
N TYR A 49 2.01 0.58 10.22
CA TYR A 49 1.17 -0.62 10.27
C TYR A 49 0.97 -1.12 11.71
N LYS A 50 1.95 -0.90 12.60
CA LYS A 50 1.90 -1.33 14.01
C LYS A 50 0.78 -0.68 14.81
N PHE A 51 0.25 0.47 14.38
CA PHE A 51 -0.95 1.04 14.99
C PHE A 51 -2.22 0.22 14.73
N PHE A 52 -2.20 -0.59 13.67
CA PHE A 52 -3.38 -1.27 13.14
C PHE A 52 -3.29 -2.80 13.24
N ASP A 53 -2.10 -3.36 13.40
CA ASP A 53 -1.84 -4.80 13.28
C ASP A 53 -2.59 -5.63 14.33
N GLU A 54 -2.62 -5.15 15.58
CA GLU A 54 -3.40 -5.76 16.66
C GLU A 54 -4.90 -5.84 16.33
N TYR A 55 -5.41 -4.87 15.57
CA TYR A 55 -6.83 -4.73 15.23
C TYR A 55 -7.13 -5.16 13.79
N LYS A 56 -6.19 -5.81 13.09
CA LYS A 56 -6.29 -6.09 11.64
C LYS A 56 -7.63 -6.73 11.25
N ASN A 57 -8.05 -7.76 11.99
CA ASN A 57 -9.30 -8.47 11.73
C ASN A 57 -10.55 -7.60 11.97
N GLU A 58 -10.51 -6.71 12.97
CA GLU A 58 -11.59 -5.75 13.21
C GLU A 58 -11.67 -4.71 12.12
N ILE A 59 -10.52 -4.17 11.70
CA ILE A 59 -10.43 -3.20 10.63
C ILE A 59 -10.91 -3.83 9.31
N GLN A 60 -10.50 -5.05 8.99
CA GLN A 60 -11.01 -5.74 7.80
C GLN A 60 -12.54 -5.88 7.82
N ARG A 61 -13.14 -6.22 8.97
CA ARG A 61 -14.61 -6.25 9.12
C ARG A 61 -15.26 -4.88 8.96
N LEU A 62 -14.66 -3.83 9.54
CA LEU A 62 -15.16 -2.45 9.41
C LEU A 62 -15.14 -1.95 7.97
N PHE A 63 -14.20 -2.44 7.16
CA PHE A 63 -14.02 -2.08 5.76
C PHE A 63 -14.63 -3.10 4.79
N GLU A 64 -15.47 -4.02 5.27
CA GLU A 64 -16.23 -4.89 4.38
C GLU A 64 -17.10 -4.07 3.43
N CYS A 65 -17.07 -4.42 2.14
CA CYS A 65 -17.84 -3.70 1.14
C CYS A 65 -19.34 -3.83 1.39
N GLY A 66 -20.07 -2.73 1.19
CA GLY A 66 -21.53 -2.77 1.16
C GLY A 66 -22.06 -3.66 0.03
N THR A 67 -23.24 -4.25 0.24
CA THR A 67 -23.89 -5.20 -0.69
C THR A 67 -23.99 -4.66 -2.12
N GLY A 68 -24.41 -3.40 -2.30
CA GLY A 68 -24.52 -2.80 -3.63
C GLY A 68 -23.17 -2.59 -4.35
N ILE A 69 -22.04 -2.54 -3.63
CA ILE A 69 -20.71 -2.56 -4.24
C ILE A 69 -20.34 -4.00 -4.61
N ILE A 70 -20.56 -4.94 -3.70
CA ILE A 70 -20.33 -6.38 -3.92
C ILE A 70 -21.04 -6.86 -5.19
N GLU A 71 -22.33 -6.56 -5.34
CA GLU A 71 -23.11 -6.96 -6.51
C GLU A 71 -22.53 -6.43 -7.82
N ARG A 72 -22.02 -5.19 -7.84
CA ARG A 72 -21.35 -4.64 -9.02
C ARG A 72 -20.04 -5.37 -9.31
N VAL A 73 -19.19 -5.54 -8.31
CA VAL A 73 -17.82 -6.05 -8.54
C VAL A 73 -17.77 -7.56 -8.77
N ASP A 74 -18.63 -8.33 -8.08
CA ASP A 74 -18.70 -9.80 -8.17
C ASP A 74 -19.28 -10.27 -9.53
N SER A 75 -19.97 -9.38 -10.25
CA SER A 75 -20.44 -9.63 -11.62
C SER A 75 -19.32 -9.59 -12.67
N SER A 76 -18.15 -9.06 -12.32
CA SER A 76 -17.05 -8.91 -13.28
C SER A 76 -16.39 -10.25 -13.60
N LYS A 77 -15.96 -10.42 -14.87
CA LYS A 77 -15.15 -11.58 -15.29
C LYS A 77 -13.91 -11.78 -14.40
N PHE A 78 -13.36 -10.68 -13.86
CA PHE A 78 -12.22 -10.72 -12.95
C PHE A 78 -12.54 -11.34 -11.61
N ALA A 79 -13.64 -10.93 -10.97
CA ALA A 79 -14.07 -11.53 -9.72
C ALA A 79 -14.34 -13.03 -9.88
N GLN A 80 -14.98 -13.43 -10.98
CA GLN A 80 -15.40 -14.81 -11.25
C GLN A 80 -14.26 -15.74 -11.68
N ASP A 81 -13.10 -15.19 -12.08
CA ASP A 81 -11.96 -16.00 -12.50
C ASP A 81 -11.35 -16.76 -11.32
N GLN A 82 -11.04 -18.04 -11.54
CA GLN A 82 -10.49 -18.94 -10.52
C GLN A 82 -8.96 -19.06 -10.60
N ARG A 83 -8.34 -18.45 -11.61
CA ARG A 83 -6.88 -18.36 -11.72
C ARG A 83 -6.33 -17.35 -10.72
N HIS A 84 -5.03 -17.40 -10.49
CA HIS A 84 -4.36 -16.48 -9.58
C HIS A 84 -4.49 -15.04 -10.07
N LYS A 85 -5.05 -14.16 -9.26
CA LYS A 85 -5.29 -12.75 -9.59
C LYS A 85 -4.17 -11.87 -9.05
N LEU A 86 -3.26 -11.47 -9.94
CA LEU A 86 -2.24 -10.46 -9.64
C LEU A 86 -2.81 -9.07 -9.88
N CYS A 87 -2.89 -8.28 -8.83
CA CYS A 87 -3.40 -6.92 -8.89
C CYS A 87 -2.27 -5.92 -8.81
N VAL A 88 -2.27 -4.94 -9.71
CA VAL A 88 -1.25 -3.89 -9.80
C VAL A 88 -1.93 -2.56 -9.67
N HIS A 89 -1.54 -1.76 -8.69
CA HIS A 89 -2.04 -0.40 -8.55
C HIS A 89 -0.99 0.61 -8.99
N THR A 90 -1.43 1.53 -9.85
CA THR A 90 -0.64 2.65 -10.36
C THR A 90 -1.17 3.99 -9.82
N ARG A 91 -0.26 4.93 -9.57
CA ARG A 91 -0.56 6.30 -9.13
C ARG A 91 0.34 7.27 -9.88
N VAL A 92 -0.24 8.20 -10.63
CA VAL A 92 0.51 9.15 -11.46
C VAL A 92 0.13 10.59 -11.15
N GLY A 93 -1.12 10.96 -11.41
CA GLY A 93 -1.66 12.34 -11.40
C GLY A 93 -1.03 13.31 -10.40
N ASP A 94 -1.52 13.33 -9.17
CA ASP A 94 -1.11 14.25 -8.10
C ASP A 94 0.32 14.03 -7.60
N PHE A 95 0.88 12.83 -7.80
CA PHE A 95 2.22 12.51 -7.32
C PHE A 95 3.31 13.28 -8.08
N ILE A 96 3.11 13.56 -9.37
CA ILE A 96 4.05 14.36 -10.18
C ILE A 96 4.19 15.80 -9.62
N PRO A 97 3.12 16.61 -9.51
CA PRO A 97 3.22 17.98 -9.01
C PRO A 97 3.61 18.03 -7.53
N ASP A 98 3.15 17.06 -6.72
CA ASP A 98 3.47 16.99 -5.29
C ASP A 98 4.84 16.39 -5.01
N LYS A 99 5.62 16.09 -6.06
CA LYS A 99 7.00 15.65 -5.89
C LYS A 99 7.07 14.35 -5.06
N LEU A 100 6.09 13.47 -5.26
CA LEU A 100 6.05 12.11 -4.72
C LEU A 100 6.48 11.13 -5.82
N LEU A 101 6.90 9.91 -5.44
CA LEU A 101 7.27 8.93 -6.46
C LEU A 101 6.01 8.36 -7.14
N GLU A 102 5.78 8.83 -8.35
CA GLU A 102 4.77 8.32 -9.25
C GLU A 102 5.12 6.94 -9.81
N SER A 103 4.11 6.26 -10.35
CA SER A 103 4.30 5.05 -11.13
C SER A 103 5.02 5.37 -12.43
N LYS A 104 6.17 4.72 -12.65
CA LYS A 104 7.01 4.86 -13.83
C LYS A 104 7.04 3.54 -14.60
N LYS A 105 6.95 3.57 -15.93
CA LYS A 105 6.91 2.34 -16.74
C LYS A 105 8.15 1.47 -16.53
N GLU A 106 9.29 2.14 -16.40
CA GLU A 106 10.61 1.58 -16.14
C GLU A 106 10.67 0.74 -14.87
N PHE A 107 9.76 0.99 -13.92
CA PHE A 107 9.57 0.13 -12.75
C PHE A 107 8.39 -0.85 -12.95
N VAL A 108 7.24 -0.36 -13.39
CA VAL A 108 5.98 -1.14 -13.45
C VAL A 108 6.15 -2.39 -14.32
N GLU A 109 6.68 -2.25 -15.53
CA GLU A 109 6.78 -3.36 -16.50
C GLU A 109 7.71 -4.49 -16.01
N PRO A 110 8.98 -4.22 -15.65
CA PRO A 110 9.85 -5.26 -15.13
C PRO A 110 9.40 -5.78 -13.75
N ALA A 111 8.73 -4.97 -12.92
CA ALA A 111 8.21 -5.44 -11.63
C ALA A 111 7.04 -6.43 -11.81
N VAL A 112 6.13 -6.16 -12.75
CA VAL A 112 5.06 -7.10 -13.09
C VAL A 112 5.64 -8.41 -13.64
N LYS A 113 6.66 -8.34 -14.49
CA LYS A 113 7.39 -9.53 -14.98
C LYS A 113 8.01 -10.31 -13.83
N TYR A 114 8.74 -9.63 -12.95
CA TYR A 114 9.35 -10.23 -11.77
C TYR A 114 8.31 -10.93 -10.88
N VAL A 115 7.21 -10.26 -10.57
CA VAL A 115 6.14 -10.83 -9.72
C VAL A 115 5.50 -12.04 -10.39
N PHE A 116 5.22 -11.98 -11.70
CA PHE A 116 4.71 -13.14 -12.44
C PHE A 116 5.66 -14.35 -12.31
N GLU A 117 6.96 -14.15 -12.51
CA GLU A 117 7.95 -15.21 -12.36
C GLU A 117 8.06 -15.72 -10.92
N TYR A 118 7.97 -14.83 -9.93
CA TYR A 118 7.93 -15.19 -8.52
C TYR A 118 6.73 -16.11 -8.23
N LEU A 119 5.53 -15.72 -8.69
CA LEU A 119 4.30 -16.49 -8.50
C LEU A 119 4.43 -17.90 -9.11
N ALA A 120 4.99 -18.01 -10.32
CA ALA A 120 5.23 -19.30 -10.96
C ALA A 120 6.28 -20.14 -10.19
N LYS A 121 7.48 -19.58 -9.96
CA LYS A 121 8.64 -20.32 -9.42
C LYS A 121 8.53 -20.62 -7.92
N LYS A 122 7.97 -19.70 -7.13
CA LYS A 122 7.91 -19.82 -5.67
C LYS A 122 6.58 -20.38 -5.17
N LEU A 123 5.48 -20.11 -5.86
CA LEU A 123 4.13 -20.47 -5.41
C LEU A 123 3.41 -21.46 -6.34
N GLY A 124 4.04 -21.89 -7.44
CA GLY A 124 3.45 -22.83 -8.39
C GLY A 124 2.23 -22.26 -9.14
N LYS A 125 2.13 -20.94 -9.27
CA LYS A 125 0.98 -20.26 -9.90
C LYS A 125 1.30 -19.94 -11.35
N GLU A 126 1.07 -20.91 -12.23
CA GLU A 126 1.40 -20.80 -13.67
C GLU A 126 0.32 -20.05 -14.48
N LYS A 127 -0.93 -20.05 -14.01
CA LYS A 127 -2.04 -19.35 -14.66
C LYS A 127 -2.40 -18.11 -13.86
N VAL A 128 -2.01 -16.94 -14.38
CA VAL A 128 -2.22 -15.64 -13.73
C VAL A 128 -3.09 -14.74 -14.60
N VAL A 129 -4.06 -14.09 -13.97
CA VAL A 129 -4.83 -12.97 -14.51
C VAL A 129 -4.26 -11.67 -13.93
N LEU A 130 -3.98 -10.70 -14.78
CA LEU A 130 -3.49 -9.39 -14.37
C LEU A 130 -4.67 -8.43 -14.21
N GLY A 131 -4.83 -7.79 -13.04
CA GLY A 131 -5.73 -6.66 -12.84
C GLY A 131 -4.94 -5.37 -12.68
N ILE A 132 -5.24 -4.35 -13.48
CA ILE A 132 -4.59 -3.03 -13.37
C ILE A 132 -5.60 -2.01 -12.81
N PHE A 133 -5.17 -1.30 -11.76
CA PHE A 133 -5.98 -0.36 -10.99
C PHE A 133 -5.26 0.99 -10.89
N GLY A 134 -6.02 2.08 -10.90
CA GLY A 134 -5.47 3.44 -10.84
C GLY A 134 -6.28 4.47 -11.63
N ASP A 135 -6.00 5.74 -11.39
CA ASP A 135 -6.76 6.85 -11.96
C ASP A 135 -6.29 7.26 -13.38
N ASP A 136 -5.02 7.00 -13.73
CA ASP A 136 -4.43 7.43 -15.00
C ASP A 136 -4.59 6.39 -16.12
N GLN A 137 -5.70 6.51 -16.86
CA GLN A 137 -6.02 5.61 -17.97
C GLN A 137 -5.01 5.66 -19.11
N LYS A 138 -4.41 6.82 -19.37
CA LYS A 138 -3.43 6.97 -20.45
C LYS A 138 -2.15 6.25 -20.09
N PHE A 139 -1.68 6.42 -18.86
CA PHE A 139 -0.52 5.70 -18.34
C PHE A 139 -0.74 4.18 -18.43
N MET A 140 -1.85 3.68 -17.87
CA MET A 140 -2.10 2.25 -17.83
C MET A 140 -2.25 1.61 -19.22
N LYS A 141 -2.89 2.31 -20.18
CA LYS A 141 -3.00 1.83 -21.58
C LYS A 141 -1.67 1.76 -22.31
N ASN A 142 -0.69 2.55 -21.87
CA ASN A 142 0.62 2.63 -22.49
C ASN A 142 1.62 1.62 -21.90
N LEU A 143 1.24 0.84 -20.87
CA LEU A 143 2.06 -0.24 -20.33
C LEU A 143 2.08 -1.42 -21.29
N ASN A 144 3.24 -2.05 -21.45
CA ASN A 144 3.40 -3.23 -22.29
C ASN A 144 3.71 -4.48 -21.48
N PHE A 145 2.83 -5.49 -21.61
CA PHE A 145 2.98 -6.79 -20.96
C PHE A 145 2.91 -7.95 -21.95
N SER A 146 3.11 -7.70 -23.25
CA SER A 146 2.94 -8.71 -24.31
C SER A 146 3.87 -9.92 -24.18
N GLU A 147 5.04 -9.74 -23.55
CA GLU A 147 6.00 -10.82 -23.30
C GLU A 147 5.66 -11.70 -22.10
N ILE A 148 4.67 -11.30 -21.29
CA ILE A 148 4.26 -12.02 -20.09
C ILE A 148 3.01 -12.83 -20.44
N PRO A 149 3.01 -14.17 -20.26
CA PRO A 149 1.91 -15.03 -20.70
C PRO A 149 0.73 -14.98 -19.71
N PHE A 150 0.18 -13.78 -19.50
CA PHE A 150 -1.04 -13.61 -18.75
C PHE A 150 -2.22 -14.30 -19.46
N SER A 151 -3.05 -14.94 -18.65
CA SER A 151 -4.29 -15.54 -19.12
C SER A 151 -5.24 -14.54 -19.76
N TYR A 152 -5.36 -13.36 -19.16
CA TYR A 152 -5.88 -12.14 -19.75
C TYR A 152 -5.54 -10.95 -18.83
N ILE A 153 -5.70 -9.73 -19.35
CA ILE A 153 -5.50 -8.49 -18.59
C ILE A 153 -6.87 -7.83 -18.37
N TYR A 154 -7.21 -7.60 -17.10
CA TYR A 154 -8.39 -6.88 -16.65
C TYR A 154 -8.06 -5.41 -16.38
N GLY A 155 -8.80 -4.52 -17.05
CA GLY A 155 -8.42 -3.11 -17.16
C GLY A 155 -7.40 -2.88 -18.30
N PRO A 156 -7.05 -1.63 -18.61
CA PRO A 156 -7.35 -0.40 -17.86
C PRO A 156 -8.72 0.21 -18.19
N SER A 157 -9.55 0.42 -17.16
CA SER A 157 -10.82 1.12 -17.27
C SER A 157 -11.06 2.02 -16.06
N MET A 158 -11.83 3.09 -16.25
CA MET A 158 -12.19 3.99 -15.17
C MET A 158 -13.32 3.36 -14.36
N ARG A 159 -13.12 3.25 -13.05
CA ARG A 159 -14.07 2.67 -12.09
C ARG A 159 -14.22 3.59 -10.90
N LEU A 160 -15.27 3.38 -10.11
CA LEU A 160 -15.39 4.05 -8.83
C LEU A 160 -14.26 3.54 -7.92
N ARG A 161 -13.66 4.44 -7.14
CA ARG A 161 -12.58 4.07 -6.19
C ARG A 161 -13.02 2.96 -5.23
N CYS A 162 -14.29 2.96 -4.80
CA CYS A 162 -14.82 1.89 -3.97
C CYS A 162 -14.94 0.54 -4.69
N ASP A 163 -15.11 0.53 -6.02
CA ASP A 163 -15.09 -0.71 -6.82
C ASP A 163 -13.69 -1.29 -6.89
N ASP A 164 -12.68 -0.45 -7.18
CA ASP A 164 -11.27 -0.86 -7.17
C ASP A 164 -10.88 -1.42 -5.80
N PHE A 165 -11.21 -0.69 -4.74
CA PHE A 165 -10.93 -1.10 -3.38
C PHE A 165 -11.60 -2.45 -3.03
N CYS A 166 -12.85 -2.63 -3.47
CA CYS A 166 -13.61 -3.84 -3.20
C CYS A 166 -13.14 -5.04 -4.03
N LEU A 167 -12.84 -4.82 -5.31
CA LEU A 167 -12.21 -5.83 -6.17
C LEU A 167 -10.89 -6.30 -5.58
N VAL A 168 -10.06 -5.35 -5.14
CA VAL A 168 -8.73 -5.69 -4.62
C VAL A 168 -8.82 -6.46 -3.31
N SER A 169 -9.52 -5.91 -2.33
CA SER A 169 -9.60 -6.52 -1.00
C SER A 169 -10.27 -7.91 -1.01
N ARG A 170 -11.24 -8.15 -1.91
CA ARG A 170 -12.00 -9.41 -1.95
C ARG A 170 -11.42 -10.47 -2.87
N HIS A 171 -10.86 -10.08 -4.03
CA HIS A 171 -10.63 -11.01 -5.13
C HIS A 171 -9.17 -11.15 -5.54
N CYS A 172 -8.26 -10.28 -5.11
CA CYS A 172 -6.85 -10.42 -5.48
C CYS A 172 -6.16 -11.48 -4.62
N ASP A 173 -5.28 -12.25 -5.26
CA ASP A 173 -4.47 -13.27 -4.59
C ASP A 173 -3.04 -12.78 -4.30
N SER A 174 -2.62 -11.71 -4.98
CA SER A 174 -1.35 -11.01 -4.77
C SER A 174 -1.45 -9.57 -5.25
N PHE A 175 -0.61 -8.69 -4.72
CA PHE A 175 -0.69 -7.27 -5.01
C PHE A 175 0.68 -6.64 -5.27
N LEU A 176 0.78 -5.75 -6.25
CA LEU A 176 1.95 -4.94 -6.52
C LEU A 176 1.58 -3.45 -6.43
N MET A 177 2.17 -2.78 -5.45
CA MET A 177 2.08 -1.33 -5.27
C MET A 177 3.29 -0.65 -5.93
N THR A 178 3.07 0.03 -7.05
CA THR A 178 4.17 0.56 -7.87
C THR A 178 4.60 1.97 -7.44
N ALA A 179 3.70 2.70 -6.78
CA ALA A 179 3.94 3.97 -6.11
C ALA A 179 3.71 3.81 -4.60
N SER A 180 4.77 3.46 -3.87
CA SER A 180 4.65 2.98 -2.48
C SER A 180 4.22 4.06 -1.47
N GLY A 181 4.26 5.35 -1.84
CA GLY A 181 3.69 6.43 -1.02
C GLY A 181 2.16 6.52 -1.07
N SER A 182 1.50 5.70 -1.89
CA SER A 182 0.04 5.74 -2.02
C SER A 182 -0.65 5.08 -0.83
N THR A 183 -1.24 5.89 0.05
CA THR A 183 -2.07 5.40 1.17
C THR A 183 -3.28 4.62 0.68
N PHE A 184 -3.86 4.99 -0.46
CA PHE A 184 -4.97 4.26 -1.08
C PHE A 184 -4.56 2.82 -1.44
N ALA A 185 -3.40 2.65 -2.10
CA ALA A 185 -2.87 1.35 -2.45
C ALA A 185 -2.45 0.53 -1.22
N TRP A 186 -1.86 1.21 -0.23
CA TRP A 186 -1.49 0.60 1.06
C TRP A 186 -2.72 -0.03 1.72
N TRP A 187 -3.82 0.72 1.84
CA TRP A 187 -5.04 0.22 2.45
C TRP A 187 -5.71 -0.89 1.64
N MET A 188 -5.70 -0.81 0.31
CA MET A 188 -6.20 -1.91 -0.52
C MET A 188 -5.44 -3.22 -0.25
N ALA A 189 -4.12 -3.16 -0.15
CA ALA A 189 -3.29 -4.34 0.11
C ALA A 189 -3.45 -4.85 1.55
N TYR A 190 -3.45 -3.95 2.54
CA TYR A 190 -3.59 -4.30 3.96
C TYR A 190 -4.93 -4.98 4.29
N LEU A 191 -6.00 -4.62 3.55
CA LEU A 191 -7.34 -5.14 3.73
C LEU A 191 -7.68 -6.34 2.84
N MET A 192 -6.71 -6.88 2.11
CA MET A 192 -6.91 -8.12 1.36
C MET A 192 -7.32 -9.25 2.31
N LYS A 193 -8.39 -9.97 1.95
CA LYS A 193 -8.91 -11.10 2.74
C LYS A 193 -7.95 -12.28 2.83
N ASN A 194 -7.13 -12.48 1.80
CA ASN A 194 -6.09 -13.50 1.82
C ASN A 194 -4.91 -13.00 2.65
N GLU A 195 -4.85 -13.40 3.92
CA GLU A 195 -3.79 -13.01 4.86
C GLU A 195 -2.39 -13.45 4.41
N ASN A 196 -2.29 -14.49 3.58
CA ASN A 196 -1.04 -15.02 3.05
C ASN A 196 -0.70 -14.51 1.64
N ALA A 197 -1.46 -13.53 1.14
CA ALA A 197 -1.20 -12.97 -0.17
C ALA A 197 0.19 -12.31 -0.21
N PRO A 198 1.06 -12.65 -1.18
CA PRO A 198 2.30 -11.92 -1.35
C PRO A 198 1.98 -10.51 -1.85
N ILE A 199 2.41 -9.52 -1.07
CA ILE A 199 2.26 -8.10 -1.36
C ILE A 199 3.64 -7.55 -1.67
N PHE A 200 3.77 -6.95 -2.85
CA PHE A 200 5.01 -6.39 -3.37
C PHE A 200 4.91 -4.87 -3.42
N TYR A 201 6.01 -4.18 -3.19
CA TYR A 201 6.04 -2.72 -3.26
C TYR A 201 7.37 -2.16 -3.75
N ASN A 202 7.31 -1.02 -4.41
CA ASN A 202 8.51 -0.28 -4.81
C ASN A 202 9.29 0.18 -3.56
N SER A 203 10.60 -0.11 -3.52
CA SER A 203 11.48 0.29 -2.42
C SER A 203 11.70 1.79 -2.30
N ILE A 204 11.30 2.56 -3.31
CA ILE A 204 11.32 4.02 -3.35
C ILE A 204 9.88 4.53 -3.20
N THR A 205 9.70 5.67 -2.54
CA THR A 205 8.41 6.37 -2.36
C THR A 205 8.43 7.85 -2.68
N SER A 206 9.62 8.44 -2.74
CA SER A 206 9.82 9.82 -3.13
C SER A 206 11.16 9.94 -3.86
N ASP A 207 11.16 10.76 -4.90
CA ASP A 207 12.38 11.17 -5.61
C ASP A 207 13.13 12.31 -4.87
N PHE A 208 12.62 12.79 -3.73
CA PHE A 208 13.11 14.02 -3.08
C PHE A 208 13.99 13.73 -1.87
N GLY A 209 15.31 13.74 -2.07
CA GLY A 209 16.32 13.96 -1.01
C GLY A 209 15.95 13.42 0.38
N ASN A 210 15.92 14.29 1.40
CA ASN A 210 15.65 13.92 2.80
C ASN A 210 14.29 13.22 3.05
N PHE A 211 13.30 13.27 2.16
CA PHE A 211 12.06 12.47 2.32
C PHE A 211 12.32 10.96 2.16
N SER A 212 13.40 10.58 1.46
CA SER A 212 13.87 9.19 1.40
C SER A 212 14.54 8.71 2.69
N LYS A 213 14.96 9.62 3.59
CA LYS A 213 15.61 9.30 4.88
C LYS A 213 14.64 8.74 5.92
N ASP A 214 13.44 9.31 6.01
CA ASP A 214 12.60 9.18 7.21
C ASP A 214 11.40 8.24 7.05
N ILE A 215 10.96 7.99 5.81
CA ILE A 215 9.63 7.39 5.58
C ILE A 215 9.69 5.86 5.53
N HIS A 216 10.84 5.23 5.26
CA HIS A 216 10.87 3.80 4.92
C HIS A 216 11.49 2.83 5.91
N ASP A 217 12.15 3.31 6.95
CA ASP A 217 12.99 2.44 7.77
C ASP A 217 12.46 2.18 9.18
N PHE A 218 11.24 2.63 9.47
CA PHE A 218 10.65 2.46 10.79
C PHE A 218 9.48 1.49 10.74
N ASP A 219 8.28 1.86 10.29
CA ASP A 219 7.12 0.96 10.46
C ASP A 219 5.96 1.15 9.47
N ILE A 220 6.16 1.65 8.24
CA ILE A 220 5.03 1.83 7.29
C ILE A 220 4.44 0.51 6.84
N PHE A 221 5.30 -0.38 6.37
CA PHE A 221 4.88 -1.62 5.70
C PHE A 221 5.00 -2.79 6.67
N PRO A 222 4.01 -3.71 6.68
CA PRO A 222 4.18 -4.99 7.35
C PRO A 222 5.45 -5.71 6.88
N LYS A 223 6.13 -6.34 7.83
CA LYS A 223 7.45 -6.96 7.61
C LYS A 223 7.44 -8.10 6.58
N GLU A 224 6.28 -8.71 6.38
CA GLU A 224 6.06 -9.81 5.45
C GLU A 224 5.86 -9.34 4.01
N TRP A 225 5.69 -8.04 3.78
CA TRP A 225 5.59 -7.49 2.43
C TRP A 225 6.96 -7.47 1.76
N ILE A 226 6.97 -7.75 0.45
CA ILE A 226 8.18 -7.95 -0.35
C ILE A 226 8.56 -6.64 -1.02
N LYS A 227 9.66 -6.05 -0.55
CA LYS A 227 10.22 -4.82 -1.09
C LYS A 227 10.99 -5.10 -2.39
N LEU A 228 10.72 -4.32 -3.44
CA LEU A 228 11.35 -4.46 -4.75
C LEU A 228 12.22 -3.26 -5.10
N GLY A 229 13.49 -3.52 -5.44
CA GLY A 229 14.42 -2.55 -5.99
C GLY A 229 14.52 -2.66 -7.51
N LEU A 230 14.87 -1.55 -8.16
CA LEU A 230 15.21 -1.51 -9.59
C LEU A 230 16.70 -1.18 -9.74
N SER A 231 17.45 -2.09 -10.35
CA SER A 231 18.85 -1.86 -10.66
C SER A 231 18.97 -0.82 -11.77
N LYS A 232 19.62 0.32 -11.48
CA LYS A 232 19.87 1.37 -12.47
C LYS A 232 20.78 0.92 -13.62
N GLU A 233 21.64 -0.07 -13.36
CA GLU A 233 22.61 -0.58 -14.33
C GLU A 233 21.97 -1.58 -15.29
N THR A 234 21.15 -2.49 -14.77
CA THR A 234 20.61 -3.62 -15.55
C THR A 234 19.14 -3.45 -15.95
N GLY A 235 18.42 -2.50 -15.32
CA GLY A 235 16.96 -2.39 -15.45
C GLY A 235 16.19 -3.57 -14.84
N GLN A 236 16.86 -4.45 -14.10
CA GLN A 236 16.24 -5.63 -13.50
C GLN A 236 15.70 -5.34 -12.09
N ILE A 237 14.62 -6.03 -11.76
CA ILE A 237 14.02 -6.00 -10.42
C ILE A 237 14.66 -7.05 -9.53
N PHE A 238 14.89 -6.67 -8.27
CA PHE A 238 15.41 -7.56 -7.24
C PHE A 238 14.63 -7.38 -5.93
N GLU A 239 14.64 -8.41 -5.06
CA GLU A 239 14.14 -8.28 -3.70
C GLU A 239 15.12 -7.45 -2.87
N GLU A 240 14.69 -6.27 -2.46
CA GLU A 240 15.49 -5.40 -1.63
C GLU A 240 15.46 -5.89 -0.18
N LYS A 241 16.60 -6.39 0.29
CA LYS A 241 16.77 -6.85 1.67
C LYS A 241 17.27 -5.74 2.59
N GLN A 242 17.87 -4.70 2.04
CA GLN A 242 18.45 -3.61 2.80
C GLN A 242 17.48 -2.44 2.96
N TRP A 243 17.39 -1.92 4.17
CA TRP A 243 16.71 -0.66 4.49
C TRP A 243 17.48 0.53 3.90
N TRP A 244 16.82 1.69 3.75
CA TRP A 244 17.45 2.84 3.11
C TRP A 244 18.74 3.27 3.80
N TYR A 245 18.79 3.31 5.14
CA TYR A 245 19.99 3.63 5.91
C TYR A 245 21.12 2.63 5.65
N GLN A 246 20.78 1.34 5.54
CA GLN A 246 21.75 0.26 5.32
C GLN A 246 22.45 0.42 3.97
N ARG A 247 21.70 0.80 2.92
CA ARG A 247 22.25 1.05 1.58
C ARG A 247 23.20 2.24 1.52
N HIS A 248 23.02 3.20 2.43
CA HIS A 248 23.84 4.42 2.48
C HIS A 248 24.94 4.35 3.56
N GLY A 249 25.15 3.19 4.18
CA GLY A 249 26.14 3.03 5.25
C GLY A 249 25.84 3.86 6.50
N LEU A 250 24.58 4.24 6.69
CA LEU A 250 24.11 5.00 7.83
C LEU A 250 23.68 4.04 8.95
N LYS A 251 23.78 4.47 10.20
CA LYS A 251 23.13 3.76 11.31
C LYS A 251 21.66 4.16 11.33
N PRO A 252 20.73 3.24 11.66
CA PRO A 252 19.38 3.69 11.99
C PRO A 252 19.50 4.67 13.16
N ASP A 253 18.68 5.73 13.18
CA ASP A 253 18.53 6.55 14.38
C ASP A 253 17.85 5.68 15.45
N ILE A 254 18.69 4.91 16.15
CA ILE A 254 18.32 4.08 17.29
C ILE A 254 18.20 5.05 18.48
N ASP A 255 17.14 5.84 18.49
CA ASP A 255 16.51 6.19 19.76
C ASP A 255 15.22 5.37 19.86
N LEU A 256 15.41 4.20 20.48
CA LEU A 256 14.37 3.39 21.10
C LEU A 256 14.22 3.92 22.52
N SER A 257 13.33 4.89 22.70
CA SER A 257 12.78 5.28 24.00
C SER A 257 11.28 5.45 23.88
#